data_AF-A0A917NI56-F1
#
_entry.id   AF-A0A917NI56-F1
#
_cell.length_a   1.000
_cell.length_b   1.000
_cell.length_c   1.000
_cell.angle_alpha   90.00
_cell.angle_beta   90.00
_cell.angle_gamma   90.00
#
_symmetry.space_group_name_H-M   'P 1'
#
loop_
_entity.id
_entity.type
_entity.pdbx_description
1 polymer ?
#
loop_
_entity_poly.entity_id
_entity_poly.type
_entity_poly.pdbx_seq_one_letter_code
_entity_poly.pdbx_strand_id
1 'polypeptide(L)'
;MEDADAVVPLRPGFDIQLRGFNRSQVIEHIELLEDQLRLVTIDRNEAVQLNSDLRKLCDDTRRALDDAEQRLRRIESSDTGLPAASQRVQNMLSIAEEEVQTLRDQARRQAEIIRGTAETEARELLAEAEKATAELRKECSDLVADVEARRARLHREHDQKLSELRSREQRLRQRIRNEYKRIVAVAQEEADALINQARLQCEQWDAETEQMRLQALEEIRVQQRRLAEMREAVLAAMDRARELLDESLTGLRSQQPAPELAELAANRPDDVRVPEQRDDAQTFTIPIEPQSTNGTTAHQARQN
;
A
#
# COMPACT_ATOMS: atom_id res chain seq x y z
N MET A 1 67.34 54.08 47.28
CA MET A 1 68.14 53.38 46.25
C MET A 1 67.25 52.23 45.80
N GLU A 2 66.61 52.30 44.63
CA GLU A 2 66.73 53.30 43.55
C GLU A 2 65.42 54.09 43.34
N ASP A 3 65.04 54.39 42.09
CA ASP A 3 63.84 55.15 41.67
C ASP A 3 63.77 56.64 42.04
N ALA A 4 64.87 57.36 41.80
CA ALA A 4 64.93 58.82 41.82
C ALA A 4 64.85 59.48 40.42
N ASP A 5 64.55 58.71 39.37
CA ASP A 5 64.62 59.18 37.98
C ASP A 5 63.41 58.68 37.14
N ALA A 6 62.22 58.77 37.73
CA ALA A 6 60.95 58.62 37.02
C ALA A 6 60.73 59.85 36.12
N VAL A 7 61.44 59.88 34.98
CA VAL A 7 61.34 60.93 33.97
C VAL A 7 59.89 61.03 33.49
N VAL A 8 59.16 62.04 33.97
CA VAL A 8 57.86 62.42 33.44
C VAL A 8 58.06 62.76 31.96
N PRO A 9 57.44 62.03 31.01
CA PRO A 9 57.63 62.32 29.61
C PRO A 9 57.07 63.70 29.29
N LEU A 10 57.95 64.67 29.01
CA LEU A 10 57.56 65.96 28.48
C LEU A 10 56.89 65.72 27.13
N ARG A 11 55.55 65.76 27.12
CA ARG A 11 54.77 65.59 25.90
C ARG A 11 55.18 66.66 24.88
N PRO A 12 55.21 66.34 23.58
CA PRO A 12 55.55 67.31 22.54
C PRO A 12 54.62 68.53 22.64
N GLY A 13 55.20 69.72 22.44
CA GLY A 13 54.47 70.98 22.53
C GLY A 13 53.42 71.13 21.42
N PHE A 14 52.51 72.09 21.60
CA PHE A 14 51.42 72.36 20.65
C PHE A 14 51.92 72.77 19.26
N ASP A 15 51.24 72.30 18.22
CA ASP A 15 51.51 72.72 16.85
C ASP A 15 51.15 74.20 16.64
N ILE A 16 52.00 74.90 15.89
CA ILE A 16 51.82 76.32 15.58
C ILE A 16 51.10 76.47 14.24
N GLN A 17 49.94 77.12 14.27
CA GLN A 17 49.22 77.57 13.07
C GLN A 17 49.51 79.06 12.81
N LEU A 18 49.08 79.58 11.65
CA LEU A 18 49.33 80.96 11.27
C LEU A 18 48.74 81.93 12.32
N ARG A 19 49.63 82.52 13.14
CA ARG A 19 49.31 83.44 14.26
C ARG A 19 48.75 82.78 15.53
N GLY A 20 49.16 81.56 15.89
CA GLY A 20 48.92 81.02 17.24
C GLY A 20 49.19 79.52 17.38
N PHE A 21 48.95 78.98 18.59
CA PHE A 21 48.87 77.52 18.79
C PHE A 21 47.56 76.96 18.24
N ASN A 22 47.55 75.68 17.85
CA ASN A 22 46.35 74.96 17.45
C ASN A 22 45.35 74.91 18.63
N ARG A 23 44.27 75.70 18.53
CA ARG A 23 43.27 75.87 19.60
C ARG A 23 42.65 74.54 20.05
N SER A 24 42.45 73.58 19.14
CA SER A 24 41.88 72.28 19.48
C SER A 24 42.82 71.46 20.37
N GLN A 25 44.12 71.42 20.06
CA GLN A 25 45.12 70.73 20.89
C GLN A 25 45.29 71.38 22.27
N VAL A 26 45.19 72.71 22.34
CA VAL A 26 45.26 73.44 23.62
C VAL A 26 44.05 73.15 24.49
N ILE A 27 42.84 73.09 23.91
CA ILE A 27 41.61 72.73 24.66
C ILE A 27 41.70 71.29 25.16
N GLU A 28 42.02 70.33 24.29
CA GLU A 28 42.18 68.91 24.65
C GLU A 28 43.23 68.70 25.75
N HIS A 29 44.32 69.48 25.75
CA HIS A 29 45.32 69.43 26.81
C HIS A 29 44.86 70.07 28.12
N ILE A 30 44.08 71.15 28.08
CA ILE A 30 43.47 71.75 29.28
C ILE A 30 42.46 70.77 29.89
N GLU A 31 41.60 70.14 29.07
CA GLU A 31 40.66 69.10 29.51
C GLU A 31 41.41 67.92 30.14
N LEU A 32 42.50 67.44 29.52
CA LEU A 32 43.36 66.40 30.09
C LEU A 32 44.01 66.81 31.42
N LEU A 33 44.47 68.06 31.55
CA LEU A 33 45.04 68.59 32.79
C LEU A 33 43.97 68.76 33.89
N GLU A 34 42.75 69.18 33.54
CA GLU A 34 41.63 69.27 34.47
C GLU A 34 41.25 67.87 35.00
N ASP A 35 41.21 66.86 34.14
CA ASP A 35 40.93 65.48 34.55
C ASP A 35 42.08 64.86 35.36
N GLN A 36 43.35 65.15 35.03
CA GLN A 36 44.49 64.77 35.86
C GLN A 36 44.46 65.45 37.23
N LEU A 37 44.11 66.74 37.29
CA LEU A 37 43.98 67.48 38.55
C LEU A 37 42.81 66.97 39.41
N ARG A 38 41.69 66.58 38.78
CA ARG A 38 40.57 65.90 39.46
C ARG A 38 41.02 64.57 40.05
N LEU A 39 41.71 63.72 39.28
CA LEU A 39 42.22 62.44 39.75
C LEU A 39 43.18 62.61 40.94
N VAL A 40 44.20 63.46 40.82
CA VAL A 40 45.14 63.76 41.92
C VAL A 40 44.43 64.33 43.14
N THR A 41 43.34 65.10 42.95
CA THR A 41 42.53 65.61 44.07
C THR A 41 41.74 64.51 44.76
N ILE A 42 41.21 63.53 44.01
CA ILE A 42 40.56 62.33 44.55
C ILE A 42 41.59 61.51 45.34
N ASP A 43 42.71 61.13 44.72
CA ASP A 43 43.79 60.34 45.34
C ASP A 43 44.30 60.99 46.64
N ARG A 44 44.49 62.32 46.63
CA ARG A 44 44.90 63.09 47.82
C ARG A 44 43.83 63.02 48.91
N ASN A 45 42.55 63.16 48.57
CA ASN A 45 41.47 63.13 49.54
C ASN A 45 41.30 61.72 50.14
N GLU A 46 41.44 60.66 49.34
CA GLU A 46 41.48 59.26 49.81
C GLU A 46 42.68 59.01 50.71
N ALA A 47 43.88 59.46 50.32
CA ALA A 47 45.08 59.35 51.15
C ALA A 47 44.93 60.07 52.50
N VAL A 48 44.26 61.23 52.54
CA VAL A 48 43.94 61.95 53.78
C VAL A 48 42.94 61.17 54.64
N GLN A 49 41.91 60.57 54.04
CA GLN A 49 40.95 59.71 54.77
C GLN A 49 41.66 58.50 55.38
N LEU A 50 42.44 57.76 54.58
CA LEU A 50 43.26 56.62 55.03
C LEU A 50 44.23 57.01 56.15
N ASN A 51 44.90 58.17 56.06
CA ASN A 51 45.77 58.65 57.14
C ASN A 51 44.98 58.96 58.42
N SER A 52 43.74 59.48 58.29
CA SER A 52 42.87 59.74 59.43
C SER A 52 42.40 58.45 60.12
N ASP A 53 42.10 57.40 59.34
CA ASP A 53 41.65 56.11 59.86
C ASP A 53 42.81 55.29 60.47
N LEU A 54 44.00 55.34 59.87
CA LEU A 54 45.21 54.80 60.48
C LEU A 54 45.53 55.48 61.81
N ARG A 55 45.34 56.80 61.94
CA ARG A 55 45.52 57.50 63.23
C ARG A 55 44.49 57.04 64.27
N LYS A 56 43.21 56.93 63.91
CA LYS A 56 42.18 56.36 64.80
C LYS A 56 42.57 54.96 65.26
N LEU A 57 42.97 54.09 64.33
CA LEU A 57 43.41 52.73 64.65
C LEU A 57 44.65 52.71 65.56
N CYS A 58 45.63 53.58 65.35
CA CYS A 58 46.78 53.73 66.24
C CYS A 58 46.38 54.24 67.64
N ASP A 59 45.46 55.18 67.74
CA ASP A 59 44.98 55.71 69.02
C ASP A 59 44.12 54.69 69.77
N ASP A 60 43.27 53.93 69.07
CA ASP A 60 42.44 52.86 69.65
C ASP A 60 43.26 51.64 70.06
N THR A 61 44.29 51.25 69.28
CA THR A 61 45.24 50.19 69.69
C THR A 61 46.12 50.63 70.86
N ARG A 62 46.52 51.91 70.95
CA ARG A 62 47.18 52.47 72.14
C ARG A 62 46.28 52.44 73.36
N ARG A 63 45.04 52.92 73.26
CA ARG A 63 44.04 52.84 74.34
C ARG A 63 43.83 51.40 74.80
N ALA A 64 43.70 50.46 73.87
CA ALA A 64 43.53 49.04 74.18
C ALA A 64 44.76 48.44 74.87
N LEU A 65 45.98 48.88 74.50
CA LEU A 65 47.21 48.49 75.17
C LEU A 65 47.28 49.09 76.59
N ASP A 66 46.99 50.39 76.76
CA ASP A 66 46.94 51.06 78.07
C ASP A 66 45.90 50.39 78.99
N ASP A 67 44.73 50.04 78.45
CA ASP A 67 43.69 49.28 79.17
C ASP A 67 44.17 47.89 79.57
N ALA A 68 44.86 47.18 78.68
CA ALA A 68 45.43 45.85 78.94
C ALA A 68 46.54 45.91 79.99
N GLU A 69 47.44 46.90 79.91
CA GLU A 69 48.46 47.16 80.93
C GLU A 69 47.84 47.51 82.27
N GLN A 70 46.81 48.36 82.32
CA GLN A 70 46.10 48.66 83.57
C GLN A 70 45.41 47.42 84.14
N ARG A 71 44.84 46.55 83.31
CA ARG A 71 44.25 45.28 83.75
C ARG A 71 45.33 44.33 84.29
N LEU A 72 46.48 44.21 83.62
CA LEU A 72 47.63 43.43 84.09
C LEU A 72 48.14 43.96 85.43
N ARG A 73 48.42 45.26 85.54
CA ARG A 73 48.86 45.90 86.80
C ARG A 73 47.85 45.70 87.94
N ARG A 74 46.54 45.74 87.66
CA ARG A 74 45.49 45.42 88.64
C ARG A 74 45.47 43.94 89.06
N ILE A 75 45.78 43.02 88.15
CA ILE A 75 45.90 41.59 88.45
C ILE A 75 47.16 41.35 89.29
N GLU A 76 48.29 41.93 88.90
CA GLU A 76 49.57 41.89 89.64
C GLU A 76 49.46 42.50 91.04
N SER A 77 48.70 43.60 91.20
CA SER A 77 48.45 44.26 92.48
C SER A 77 47.29 43.67 93.28
N SER A 78 46.63 42.62 92.80
CA SER A 78 45.53 41.97 93.53
C SER A 78 46.07 40.86 94.43
N ASP A 79 45.58 40.78 95.67
CA ASP A 79 45.98 39.75 96.65
C ASP A 79 45.59 38.30 96.25
N THR A 80 45.01 38.09 95.06
CA THR A 80 44.99 36.77 94.41
C THR A 80 46.19 36.63 93.48
N GLY A 81 47.39 36.60 94.06
CA GLY A 81 48.66 36.71 93.34
C GLY A 81 48.86 35.71 92.19
N LEU A 82 49.84 36.01 91.32
CA LEU A 82 50.10 35.30 90.05
C LEU A 82 49.98 33.76 90.12
N PRO A 83 50.50 33.04 91.14
CA PRO A 83 50.35 31.58 91.21
C PRO A 83 48.89 31.12 91.28
N ALA A 84 48.03 31.82 92.03
CA ALA A 84 46.62 31.47 92.20
C ALA A 84 45.77 31.87 90.98
N ALA A 85 46.19 32.89 90.22
CA ALA A 85 45.61 33.19 88.90
C ALA A 85 45.98 32.09 87.88
N SER A 86 47.28 31.73 87.78
CA SER A 86 47.75 30.67 86.89
C SER A 86 47.09 29.32 87.17
N GLN A 87 46.97 28.92 88.44
CA GLN A 87 46.30 27.66 88.80
C GLN A 87 44.81 27.65 88.40
N ARG A 88 44.10 28.78 88.52
CA ARG A 88 42.70 28.89 88.07
C ARG A 88 42.57 28.79 86.55
N VAL A 89 43.49 29.42 85.80
CA VAL A 89 43.52 29.30 84.33
C VAL A 89 43.84 27.86 83.90
N GLN A 90 44.78 27.20 84.57
CA GLN A 90 45.13 25.80 84.27
C GLN A 90 43.99 24.83 84.60
N ASN A 91 43.29 25.03 85.72
CA ASN A 91 42.07 24.27 86.03
C ASN A 91 40.95 24.54 85.02
N MET A 92 40.75 25.79 84.57
CA MET A 92 39.75 26.14 83.56
C MET A 92 40.08 25.54 82.19
N LEU A 93 41.35 25.49 81.81
CA LEU A 93 41.81 24.76 80.61
C LEU A 93 41.54 23.26 80.72
N SER A 94 41.85 22.63 81.87
CA SER A 94 41.54 21.21 82.11
C SER A 94 40.05 20.92 81.98
N ILE A 95 39.19 21.75 82.57
CA ILE A 95 37.73 21.62 82.48
C ILE A 95 37.26 21.82 81.02
N ALA A 96 37.82 22.78 80.30
CA ALA A 96 37.49 23.01 78.89
C ALA A 96 37.96 21.86 77.98
N GLU A 97 39.12 21.24 78.25
CA GLU A 97 39.61 20.05 77.55
C GLU A 97 38.72 18.83 77.81
N GLU A 98 38.32 18.60 79.07
CA GLU A 98 37.34 17.58 79.44
C GLU A 98 35.99 17.82 78.74
N GLU A 99 35.47 19.05 78.76
CA GLU A 99 34.19 19.39 78.13
C GLU A 99 34.24 19.23 76.60
N VAL A 100 35.30 19.70 75.94
CA VAL A 100 35.56 19.45 74.51
C VAL A 100 35.64 17.95 74.20
N GLN A 101 36.25 17.15 75.08
CA GLN A 101 36.31 15.70 74.89
C GLN A 101 34.92 15.05 75.05
N THR A 102 34.11 15.46 76.03
CA THR A 102 32.72 14.98 76.15
C THR A 102 31.87 15.36 74.93
N LEU A 103 32.01 16.57 74.40
CA LEU A 103 31.33 17.03 73.18
C LEU A 103 31.75 16.21 71.96
N ARG A 104 33.04 15.90 71.81
CA ARG A 104 33.53 14.99 70.74
C ARG A 104 32.94 13.60 70.85
N ASP A 105 32.87 13.03 72.04
CA ASP A 105 32.34 11.69 72.24
C ASP A 105 30.80 11.64 72.17
N GLN A 106 30.10 12.75 72.44
CA GLN A 106 28.68 12.91 72.11
C GLN A 106 28.46 13.00 70.59
N ALA A 107 29.22 13.85 69.89
CA ALA A 107 29.12 14.02 68.44
C ALA A 107 29.45 12.72 67.67
N ARG A 108 30.45 11.96 68.12
CA ARG A 108 30.77 10.62 67.59
C ARG A 108 29.58 9.66 67.72
N ARG A 109 29.01 9.54 68.93
CA ARG A 109 27.83 8.68 69.17
C ARG A 109 26.62 9.11 68.34
N GLN A 110 26.37 10.42 68.20
CA GLN A 110 25.32 10.94 67.32
C GLN A 110 25.57 10.59 65.84
N ALA A 111 26.80 10.75 65.35
CA ALA A 111 27.17 10.37 63.99
C ALA A 111 27.05 8.86 63.74
N GLU A 112 27.41 8.02 64.72
CA GLU A 112 27.23 6.57 64.65
C GLU A 112 25.74 6.18 64.63
N ILE A 113 24.90 6.82 65.45
CA ILE A 113 23.44 6.61 65.43
C ILE A 113 22.86 7.02 64.08
N ILE A 114 23.15 8.24 63.59
CA ILE A 114 22.64 8.74 62.30
C ILE A 114 23.11 7.86 61.13
N ARG A 115 24.37 7.41 61.14
CA ARG A 115 24.85 6.47 60.12
C ARG A 115 24.14 5.12 60.23
N GLY A 116 23.94 4.61 61.44
CA GLY A 116 23.23 3.37 61.70
C GLY A 116 21.79 3.41 61.18
N THR A 117 21.03 4.47 61.49
CA THR A 117 19.65 4.63 61.01
C THR A 117 19.58 4.82 59.50
N ALA A 118 20.47 5.63 58.91
CA ALA A 118 20.54 5.79 57.47
C ALA A 118 20.93 4.49 56.74
N GLU A 119 21.83 3.68 57.31
CA GLU A 119 22.18 2.35 56.78
C GLU A 119 21.00 1.36 56.87
N THR A 120 20.18 1.41 57.93
CA THR A 120 18.99 0.54 58.04
C THR A 120 17.89 1.00 57.08
N GLU A 121 17.56 2.29 57.04
CA GLU A 121 16.55 2.86 56.13
C GLU A 121 16.93 2.59 54.66
N ALA A 122 18.20 2.76 54.29
CA ALA A 122 18.67 2.44 52.94
C ALA A 122 18.53 0.94 52.60
N ARG A 123 18.77 0.03 53.55
CA ARG A 123 18.58 -1.41 53.34
C ARG A 123 17.10 -1.79 53.21
N GLU A 124 16.23 -1.15 53.99
CA GLU A 124 14.78 -1.35 53.92
C GLU A 124 14.23 -0.87 52.57
N LEU A 125 14.58 0.34 52.13
CA LEU A 125 14.20 0.87 50.82
C LEU A 125 14.71 0.02 49.65
N LEU A 126 15.94 -0.51 49.73
CA LEU A 126 16.47 -1.45 48.74
C LEU A 126 15.67 -2.76 48.73
N ALA A 127 15.36 -3.33 49.88
CA ALA A 127 14.58 -4.57 49.99
C ALA A 127 13.12 -4.39 49.51
N GLU A 128 12.52 -3.23 49.72
CA GLU A 128 11.20 -2.87 49.18
C GLU A 128 11.23 -2.69 47.65
N ALA A 129 12.23 -1.98 47.12
CA ALA A 129 12.43 -1.83 45.69
C ALA A 129 12.68 -3.19 45.01
N GLU A 130 13.50 -4.06 45.60
CA GLU A 130 13.73 -5.42 45.10
C GLU A 130 12.43 -6.24 45.04
N LYS A 131 11.62 -6.22 46.11
CA LYS A 131 10.29 -6.88 46.13
C LYS A 131 9.37 -6.34 45.03
N ALA A 132 9.20 -5.02 44.95
CA ALA A 132 8.36 -4.39 43.94
C ALA A 132 8.82 -4.72 42.51
N THR A 133 10.13 -4.73 42.24
CA THR A 133 10.63 -5.16 40.92
C THR A 133 10.48 -6.66 40.68
N ALA A 134 10.45 -7.51 41.71
CA ALA A 134 10.19 -8.95 41.57
C ALA A 134 8.70 -9.23 41.31
N GLU A 135 7.80 -8.48 41.94
CA GLU A 135 6.35 -8.52 41.72
C GLU A 135 6.00 -8.05 40.30
N LEU A 136 6.46 -6.86 39.89
CA LEU A 136 6.27 -6.35 38.53
C LEU A 136 6.83 -7.29 37.46
N ARG A 137 7.97 -7.96 37.71
CA ARG A 137 8.50 -8.97 36.77
C ARG A 137 7.59 -10.20 36.64
N LYS A 138 6.96 -10.65 37.72
CA LYS A 138 5.98 -11.76 37.70
C LYS A 138 4.71 -11.36 36.97
N GLU A 139 4.13 -10.21 37.29
CA GLU A 139 2.96 -9.68 36.60
C GLU A 139 3.21 -9.54 35.09
N CYS A 140 4.40 -9.06 34.71
CA CYS A 140 4.82 -8.98 33.31
C CYS A 140 4.99 -10.37 32.67
N SER A 141 5.58 -11.36 33.35
CA SER A 141 5.71 -12.72 32.80
C SER A 141 4.35 -13.41 32.64
N ASP A 142 3.44 -13.22 33.59
CA ASP A 142 2.11 -13.82 33.59
C ASP A 142 1.26 -13.20 32.48
N LEU A 143 1.29 -11.86 32.32
CA LEU A 143 0.62 -11.16 31.23
C LEU A 143 1.14 -11.58 29.85
N VAL A 144 2.46 -11.77 29.70
CA VAL A 144 3.05 -12.28 28.45
C VAL A 144 2.56 -13.70 28.17
N ALA A 145 2.57 -14.59 29.17
CA ALA A 145 2.08 -15.96 29.03
C ALA A 145 0.59 -16.02 28.64
N ASP A 146 -0.26 -15.17 29.23
CA ASP A 146 -1.67 -15.06 28.89
C ASP A 146 -1.90 -14.56 27.46
N VAL A 147 -1.14 -13.55 27.02
CA VAL A 147 -1.19 -13.03 25.65
C VAL A 147 -0.74 -14.09 24.64
N GLU A 148 0.32 -14.84 24.94
CA GLU A 148 0.80 -15.95 24.11
C GLU A 148 -0.21 -17.10 24.05
N ALA A 149 -0.80 -17.49 25.19
CA ALA A 149 -1.84 -18.51 25.24
C ALA A 149 -3.09 -18.11 24.44
N ARG A 150 -3.53 -16.84 24.57
CA ARG A 150 -4.65 -16.28 23.79
C ARG A 150 -4.33 -16.25 22.30
N ARG A 151 -3.11 -15.83 21.92
CA ARG A 151 -2.64 -15.84 20.53
C ARG A 151 -2.62 -17.26 19.95
N ALA A 152 -2.06 -18.23 20.67
CA ALA A 152 -2.01 -19.63 20.27
C ALA A 152 -3.42 -20.22 20.09
N ARG A 153 -4.37 -19.89 20.98
CA ARG A 153 -5.78 -20.27 20.85
C ARG A 153 -6.42 -19.69 19.59
N LEU A 154 -6.26 -18.38 19.34
CA LEU A 154 -6.83 -17.73 18.16
C LEU A 154 -6.26 -18.28 16.85
N HIS A 155 -4.96 -18.60 16.79
CA HIS A 155 -4.38 -19.28 15.63
C HIS A 155 -4.99 -20.66 15.40
N ARG A 156 -5.13 -21.50 16.44
CA ARG A 156 -5.79 -22.81 16.33
C ARG A 156 -7.24 -22.71 15.83
N GLU A 157 -8.02 -21.78 16.38
CA GLU A 157 -9.41 -21.54 15.95
C GLU A 157 -9.50 -21.04 14.50
N HIS A 158 -8.54 -20.22 14.06
CA HIS A 158 -8.45 -19.73 12.69
C HIS A 158 -8.05 -20.85 11.71
N ASP A 159 -7.04 -21.65 12.05
CA ASP A 159 -6.59 -22.76 11.20
C ASP A 159 -7.65 -23.85 11.06
N GLN A 160 -8.39 -24.14 12.14
CA GLN A 160 -9.59 -24.98 12.12
C GLN A 160 -10.63 -24.42 11.14
N LYS A 161 -11.04 -23.15 11.27
CA LYS A 161 -11.99 -22.50 10.33
C LYS A 161 -11.49 -22.52 8.88
N LEU A 162 -10.21 -22.29 8.62
CA LEU A 162 -9.65 -22.40 7.28
C LEU A 162 -9.63 -23.84 6.75
N SER A 163 -9.34 -24.84 7.59
CA SER A 163 -9.43 -26.25 7.20
C SER A 163 -10.86 -26.66 6.86
N GLU A 164 -11.83 -26.19 7.65
CA GLU A 164 -13.25 -26.43 7.42
C GLU A 164 -13.71 -25.80 6.11
N LEU A 165 -13.42 -24.52 5.89
CA LEU A 165 -13.77 -23.80 4.66
C LEU A 165 -13.17 -24.49 3.43
N ARG A 166 -11.89 -24.85 3.45
CA ARG A 166 -11.23 -25.62 2.37
C ARG A 166 -11.93 -26.97 2.14
N SER A 167 -12.28 -27.70 3.20
CA SER A 167 -13.00 -28.98 3.06
C SER A 167 -14.42 -28.82 2.50
N ARG A 168 -15.11 -27.72 2.81
CA ARG A 168 -16.46 -27.40 2.32
C ARG A 168 -16.39 -27.02 0.84
N GLU A 169 -15.42 -26.17 0.49
CA GLU A 169 -15.15 -25.77 -0.90
C GLU A 169 -14.80 -26.98 -1.78
N GLN A 170 -13.88 -27.84 -1.32
CA GLN A 170 -13.49 -29.04 -2.06
C GLN A 170 -14.69 -29.98 -2.30
N ARG A 171 -15.54 -30.18 -1.28
CA ARG A 171 -16.78 -30.96 -1.40
C ARG A 171 -17.77 -30.31 -2.38
N LEU A 172 -17.92 -28.99 -2.37
CA LEU A 172 -18.79 -28.27 -3.31
C LEU A 172 -18.26 -28.38 -4.76
N ARG A 173 -16.97 -28.12 -4.98
CA ARG A 173 -16.30 -28.29 -6.28
C ARG A 173 -16.45 -29.73 -6.81
N GLN A 174 -16.35 -30.74 -5.93
CA GLN A 174 -16.54 -32.14 -6.31
C GLN A 174 -18.00 -32.46 -6.66
N ARG A 175 -18.98 -31.94 -5.90
CA ARG A 175 -20.41 -32.08 -6.24
C ARG A 175 -20.72 -31.45 -7.59
N ILE A 176 -20.34 -30.19 -7.81
CA ILE A 176 -20.56 -29.48 -9.09
C ILE A 176 -19.93 -30.26 -10.25
N ARG A 177 -18.70 -30.75 -10.11
CA ARG A 177 -18.03 -31.58 -11.13
C ARG A 177 -18.79 -32.88 -11.42
N ASN A 178 -19.34 -33.53 -10.40
CA ASN A 178 -20.09 -34.77 -10.57
C ASN A 178 -21.45 -34.54 -11.24
N GLU A 179 -22.19 -33.49 -10.86
CA GLU A 179 -23.45 -33.14 -11.53
C GLU A 179 -23.21 -32.69 -12.97
N TYR A 180 -22.19 -31.87 -13.23
CA TYR A 180 -21.80 -31.50 -14.59
C TYR A 180 -21.50 -32.72 -15.46
N LYS A 181 -20.73 -33.69 -14.94
CA LYS A 181 -20.47 -34.97 -15.64
C LYS A 181 -21.74 -35.75 -15.95
N ARG A 182 -22.72 -35.80 -15.03
CA ARG A 182 -24.00 -36.47 -15.26
C ARG A 182 -24.83 -35.77 -16.33
N ILE A 183 -24.97 -34.44 -16.25
CA ILE A 183 -25.72 -33.65 -17.22
C ILE A 183 -25.11 -33.80 -18.62
N VAL A 184 -23.78 -33.74 -18.73
CA VAL A 184 -23.08 -33.97 -20.01
C VAL A 184 -23.29 -35.39 -20.53
N ALA A 185 -23.23 -36.42 -19.67
CA ALA A 185 -23.48 -37.81 -20.09
C ALA A 185 -24.91 -38.01 -20.61
N VAL A 186 -25.93 -37.50 -19.90
CA VAL A 186 -27.33 -37.58 -20.34
C VAL A 186 -27.53 -36.83 -21.66
N ALA A 187 -26.98 -35.62 -21.80
CA ALA A 187 -27.07 -34.85 -23.05
C ALA A 187 -26.34 -35.54 -24.23
N GLN A 188 -25.27 -36.30 -23.96
CA GLN A 188 -24.59 -37.13 -24.96
C GLN A 188 -25.45 -38.34 -25.36
N GLU A 189 -26.04 -39.05 -24.40
CA GLU A 189 -26.95 -40.17 -24.65
C GLU A 189 -28.19 -39.74 -25.47
N GLU A 190 -28.78 -38.58 -25.15
CA GLU A 190 -29.89 -37.99 -25.90
C GLU A 190 -29.47 -37.58 -27.33
N ALA A 191 -28.30 -36.96 -27.51
CA ALA A 191 -27.79 -36.59 -28.82
C ALA A 191 -27.49 -37.82 -29.70
N ASP A 192 -26.86 -38.85 -29.14
CA ASP A 192 -26.60 -40.10 -29.84
C ASP A 192 -27.90 -40.83 -30.22
N ALA A 193 -28.92 -40.81 -29.34
CA ALA A 193 -30.24 -41.36 -29.65
C ALA A 193 -30.90 -40.62 -30.83
N LEU A 194 -30.88 -39.28 -30.84
CA LEU A 194 -31.42 -38.47 -31.95
C LEU A 194 -30.67 -38.71 -33.26
N ILE A 195 -29.33 -38.79 -33.23
CA ILE A 195 -28.50 -39.09 -34.41
C ILE A 195 -28.85 -40.47 -34.97
N ASN A 196 -29.04 -41.48 -34.12
CA ASN A 196 -29.40 -42.82 -34.56
C ASN A 196 -30.85 -42.90 -35.10
N GLN A 197 -31.80 -42.17 -34.50
CA GLN A 197 -33.16 -42.05 -35.05
C GLN A 197 -33.16 -41.37 -36.43
N ALA A 198 -32.41 -40.28 -36.60
CA ALA A 198 -32.29 -39.60 -37.88
C ALA A 198 -31.65 -40.50 -38.96
N ARG A 199 -30.62 -41.28 -38.62
CA ARG A 199 -30.02 -42.28 -39.53
C ARG A 199 -31.04 -43.32 -39.98
N LEU A 200 -31.80 -43.91 -39.06
CA LEU A 200 -32.83 -44.90 -39.38
C LEU A 200 -33.95 -44.31 -40.26
N GLN A 201 -34.31 -43.03 -40.08
CA GLN A 201 -35.27 -42.34 -40.94
C GLN A 201 -34.71 -42.08 -42.34
N CYS A 202 -33.44 -41.68 -42.46
CA CYS A 202 -32.77 -41.57 -43.75
C CYS A 202 -32.73 -42.93 -44.47
N GLU A 203 -32.32 -44.01 -43.79
CA GLU A 203 -32.30 -45.36 -44.35
C GLU A 203 -33.69 -45.83 -44.83
N GLN A 204 -34.76 -45.46 -44.10
CA GLN A 204 -36.14 -45.73 -44.51
C GLN A 204 -36.53 -44.95 -45.77
N TRP A 205 -36.28 -43.64 -45.82
CA TRP A 205 -36.60 -42.82 -47.00
C TRP A 205 -35.74 -43.19 -48.22
N ASP A 206 -34.47 -43.56 -48.02
CA ASP A 206 -33.60 -44.07 -49.07
C ASP A 206 -34.18 -45.38 -49.63
N ALA A 207 -34.60 -46.31 -48.77
CA ALA A 207 -35.24 -47.57 -49.19
C ALA A 207 -36.60 -47.35 -49.89
N GLU A 208 -37.43 -46.44 -49.39
CA GLU A 208 -38.72 -46.07 -50.01
C GLU A 208 -38.50 -45.42 -51.39
N THR A 209 -37.57 -44.46 -51.51
CA THR A 209 -37.27 -43.81 -52.78
C THR A 209 -36.63 -44.77 -53.78
N GLU A 210 -35.81 -45.73 -53.34
CA GLU A 210 -35.33 -46.82 -54.19
C GLU A 210 -36.45 -47.74 -54.67
N GLN A 211 -37.41 -48.10 -53.80
CA GLN A 211 -38.58 -48.88 -54.20
C GLN A 211 -39.44 -48.14 -55.24
N MET A 212 -39.75 -46.86 -55.00
CA MET A 212 -40.50 -46.03 -55.96
C MET A 212 -39.76 -45.89 -57.30
N ARG A 213 -38.43 -45.75 -57.26
CA ARG A 213 -37.57 -45.72 -58.46
C ARG A 213 -37.63 -47.04 -59.23
N LEU A 214 -37.60 -48.19 -58.54
CA LEU A 214 -37.71 -49.51 -59.17
C LEU A 214 -39.10 -49.71 -59.79
N GLN A 215 -40.17 -49.36 -59.09
CA GLN A 215 -41.54 -49.41 -59.59
C GLN A 215 -41.71 -48.54 -60.85
N ALA A 216 -41.26 -47.29 -60.83
CA ALA A 216 -41.29 -46.41 -61.99
C ALA A 216 -40.51 -46.98 -63.20
N LEU A 217 -39.35 -47.61 -62.97
CA LEU A 217 -38.59 -48.29 -64.02
C LEU A 217 -39.33 -49.52 -64.58
N GLU A 218 -40.08 -50.25 -63.75
CA GLU A 218 -40.94 -51.35 -64.18
C GLU A 218 -42.15 -50.88 -64.99
N GLU A 219 -42.83 -49.83 -64.55
CA GLU A 219 -43.91 -49.19 -65.30
C GLU A 219 -43.42 -48.70 -66.67
N ILE A 220 -42.28 -48.02 -66.72
CA ILE A 220 -41.64 -47.58 -67.98
C ILE A 220 -41.37 -48.77 -68.89
N ARG A 221 -40.85 -49.90 -68.37
CA ARG A 221 -40.65 -51.14 -69.16
C ARG A 221 -41.96 -51.71 -69.68
N VAL A 222 -43.03 -51.69 -68.89
CA VAL A 222 -44.37 -52.15 -69.31
C VAL A 222 -44.93 -51.24 -70.42
N GLN A 223 -44.84 -49.92 -70.28
CA GLN A 223 -45.26 -48.98 -71.32
C GLN A 223 -44.40 -49.11 -72.59
N GLN A 224 -43.08 -49.34 -72.47
CA GLN A 224 -42.20 -49.61 -73.61
C GLN A 224 -42.60 -50.90 -74.35
N ARG A 225 -42.92 -51.98 -73.63
CA ARG A 225 -43.45 -53.21 -74.25
C ARG A 225 -44.77 -52.95 -74.97
N ARG A 226 -45.72 -52.28 -74.31
CA ARG A 226 -47.01 -51.92 -74.90
C ARG A 226 -46.86 -51.02 -76.15
N LEU A 227 -45.93 -50.07 -76.14
CA LEU A 227 -45.60 -49.24 -77.29
C LEU A 227 -44.95 -50.06 -78.42
N ALA A 228 -44.10 -51.04 -78.09
CA ALA A 228 -43.53 -51.97 -79.07
C ALA A 228 -44.61 -52.86 -79.70
N GLU A 229 -45.50 -53.45 -78.89
CA GLU A 229 -46.65 -54.26 -79.34
C GLU A 229 -47.59 -53.44 -80.23
N MET A 230 -47.93 -52.20 -79.84
CA MET A 230 -48.75 -51.30 -80.67
C MET A 230 -48.02 -50.92 -81.96
N ARG A 231 -46.70 -50.69 -81.92
CA ARG A 231 -45.90 -50.41 -83.12
C ARG A 231 -45.89 -51.61 -84.06
N GLU A 232 -45.69 -52.83 -83.55
CA GLU A 232 -45.74 -54.07 -84.33
C GLU A 232 -47.14 -54.30 -84.93
N ALA A 233 -48.20 -54.04 -84.16
CA ALA A 233 -49.57 -54.13 -84.64
C ALA A 233 -49.89 -53.11 -85.75
N VAL A 234 -49.40 -51.86 -85.61
CA VAL A 234 -49.54 -50.81 -86.65
C VAL A 234 -48.73 -51.15 -87.90
N LEU A 235 -47.49 -51.64 -87.76
CA LEU A 235 -46.69 -52.12 -88.88
C LEU A 235 -47.40 -53.28 -89.60
N ALA A 236 -47.84 -54.31 -88.88
CA ALA A 236 -48.59 -55.43 -89.45
C ALA A 236 -49.96 -55.04 -90.03
N ALA A 237 -50.54 -53.90 -89.64
CA ALA A 237 -51.74 -53.33 -90.25
C ALA A 237 -51.42 -52.52 -91.51
N MET A 238 -50.30 -51.79 -91.53
CA MET A 238 -49.77 -51.12 -92.73
C MET A 238 -49.36 -52.13 -93.79
N ASP A 239 -48.72 -53.24 -93.40
CA ASP A 239 -48.34 -54.33 -94.31
C ASP A 239 -49.60 -54.99 -94.92
N ARG A 240 -50.63 -55.31 -94.11
CA ARG A 240 -51.93 -55.79 -94.60
C ARG A 240 -52.65 -54.78 -95.51
N ALA A 241 -52.60 -53.49 -95.17
CA ALA A 241 -53.18 -52.44 -96.01
C ALA A 241 -52.42 -52.30 -97.34
N ARG A 242 -51.11 -52.52 -97.34
CA ARG A 242 -50.26 -52.56 -98.53
C ARG A 242 -50.58 -53.78 -99.39
N GLU A 243 -50.73 -54.96 -98.81
CA GLU A 243 -51.20 -56.18 -99.50
C GLU A 243 -52.56 -55.93 -100.19
N LEU A 244 -53.55 -55.38 -99.48
CA LEU A 244 -54.85 -55.02 -100.05
C LEU A 244 -54.78 -53.91 -101.12
N LEU A 245 -53.83 -52.98 -101.01
CA LEU A 245 -53.58 -51.96 -102.04
C LEU A 245 -52.91 -52.54 -103.28
N ASP A 246 -51.99 -53.50 -103.13
CA ASP A 246 -51.38 -54.22 -104.24
C ASP A 246 -52.41 -55.17 -104.92
N GLU A 247 -53.32 -55.79 -104.16
CA GLU A 247 -54.48 -56.54 -104.67
C GLU A 247 -55.47 -55.65 -105.44
N SER A 248 -55.81 -54.47 -104.92
CA SER A 248 -56.71 -53.54 -105.61
C SER A 248 -56.06 -52.81 -106.78
N LEU A 249 -54.75 -52.54 -106.75
CA LEU A 249 -53.98 -52.07 -107.90
C LEU A 249 -53.87 -53.12 -109.01
N THR A 250 -53.72 -54.40 -108.67
CA THR A 250 -53.76 -55.48 -109.67
C THR A 250 -55.18 -55.69 -110.22
N GLY A 251 -56.22 -55.51 -109.40
CA GLY A 251 -57.61 -55.42 -109.83
C GLY A 251 -57.85 -54.27 -110.82
N LEU A 252 -57.46 -53.03 -110.49
CA LEU A 252 -57.62 -51.85 -111.35
C LEU A 252 -56.75 -51.91 -112.62
N ARG A 253 -55.60 -52.57 -112.58
CA ARG A 253 -54.70 -52.75 -113.74
C ARG A 253 -55.21 -53.78 -114.75
N SER A 254 -56.29 -54.52 -114.46
CA SER A 254 -56.85 -55.56 -115.34
C SER A 254 -58.09 -55.16 -116.15
N GLN A 255 -58.47 -53.87 -116.15
CA GLN A 255 -59.43 -53.28 -117.10
C GLN A 255 -58.83 -52.02 -117.77
N GLN A 256 -58.48 -52.14 -119.06
CA GLN A 256 -57.85 -51.10 -119.92
C GLN A 256 -58.88 -50.12 -120.52
N PRO A 257 -58.51 -48.98 -121.20
CA PRO A 257 -57.17 -48.51 -121.63
C PRO A 257 -56.84 -47.02 -121.27
N ALA A 258 -55.71 -46.49 -121.80
CA ALA A 258 -55.29 -45.07 -121.73
C ALA A 258 -56.05 -44.19 -122.77
N PRO A 259 -56.11 -42.83 -122.65
CA PRO A 259 -54.95 -41.95 -122.94
C PRO A 259 -54.84 -40.57 -122.21
N GLU A 260 -53.65 -39.96 -122.36
CA GLU A 260 -53.24 -38.54 -122.50
C GLU A 260 -53.99 -37.28 -121.92
N LEU A 261 -53.14 -36.44 -121.28
CA LEU A 261 -52.98 -34.95 -121.37
C LEU A 261 -53.77 -33.94 -120.49
N ALA A 262 -53.01 -32.87 -120.12
CA ALA A 262 -53.40 -31.53 -119.61
C ALA A 262 -54.08 -31.42 -118.22
N GLU A 263 -54.10 -30.27 -117.53
CA GLU A 263 -53.13 -29.18 -117.24
C GLU A 263 -53.74 -28.29 -116.11
N LEU A 264 -52.95 -27.42 -115.46
CA LEU A 264 -53.37 -26.21 -114.68
C LEU A 264 -54.05 -26.33 -113.28
N ALA A 265 -53.31 -25.77 -112.30
CA ALA A 265 -53.69 -24.67 -111.39
C ALA A 265 -54.32 -24.88 -110.00
N ALA A 266 -53.56 -24.43 -108.97
CA ALA A 266 -53.94 -23.55 -107.84
C ALA A 266 -55.11 -23.98 -106.90
N ASN A 267 -54.91 -24.13 -105.58
CA ASN A 267 -54.50 -23.05 -104.66
C ASN A 267 -54.21 -23.54 -103.21
N ARG A 268 -53.47 -22.71 -102.47
CA ARG A 268 -53.35 -22.65 -100.99
C ARG A 268 -54.71 -22.35 -100.31
N PRO A 269 -54.92 -22.57 -98.99
CA PRO A 269 -53.97 -22.28 -97.88
C PRO A 269 -53.91 -23.36 -96.78
N ASP A 270 -53.49 -23.09 -95.53
CA ASP A 270 -52.15 -22.73 -94.96
C ASP A 270 -52.29 -22.85 -93.40
N ASP A 271 -51.25 -22.51 -92.62
CA ASP A 271 -51.19 -22.35 -91.14
C ASP A 271 -51.90 -23.36 -90.20
N VAL A 272 -51.11 -24.24 -89.56
CA VAL A 272 -51.36 -24.69 -88.18
C VAL A 272 -50.07 -24.52 -87.36
N ARG A 273 -50.16 -23.73 -86.28
CA ARG A 273 -49.04 -23.40 -85.38
C ARG A 273 -48.57 -24.60 -84.56
N VAL A 274 -47.26 -24.66 -84.33
CA VAL A 274 -46.63 -25.43 -83.27
C VAL A 274 -47.02 -24.82 -81.91
N PRO A 275 -47.44 -25.60 -80.89
CA PRO A 275 -47.56 -25.11 -79.52
C PRO A 275 -46.18 -24.98 -78.88
N GLU A 276 -45.81 -23.75 -78.49
CA GLU A 276 -44.59 -23.47 -77.73
C GLU A 276 -44.64 -24.05 -76.29
N GLN A 277 -43.47 -24.16 -75.67
CA GLN A 277 -43.34 -24.50 -74.26
C GLN A 277 -44.15 -23.53 -73.40
N ARG A 278 -44.92 -24.08 -72.46
CA ARG A 278 -45.46 -23.30 -71.35
C ARG A 278 -44.35 -22.99 -70.37
N ASP A 279 -43.79 -21.79 -70.49
CA ASP A 279 -43.07 -21.13 -69.40
C ASP A 279 -44.06 -20.71 -68.29
N ASP A 280 -44.62 -21.69 -67.57
CA ASP A 280 -45.22 -21.47 -66.26
C ASP A 280 -44.11 -21.44 -65.19
N ALA A 281 -43.07 -20.64 -65.46
CA ALA A 281 -42.04 -20.29 -64.50
C ALA A 281 -42.63 -19.31 -63.47
N GLN A 282 -43.38 -19.84 -62.51
CA GLN A 282 -43.69 -19.12 -61.28
C GLN A 282 -42.42 -18.98 -60.44
N THR A 283 -41.53 -18.08 -60.87
CA THR A 283 -40.41 -17.60 -60.07
C THR A 283 -40.99 -16.78 -58.91
N PHE A 284 -41.29 -17.46 -57.81
CA PHE A 284 -41.44 -16.80 -56.52
C PHE A 284 -40.08 -16.23 -56.12
N THR A 285 -39.78 -15.01 -56.54
CA THR A 285 -38.78 -14.17 -55.87
C THR A 285 -39.28 -13.91 -54.46
N ILE A 286 -38.89 -14.77 -53.52
CA ILE A 286 -38.90 -14.46 -52.10
C ILE A 286 -37.94 -13.27 -51.93
N PRO A 287 -38.41 -12.11 -51.44
CA PRO A 287 -37.49 -11.04 -51.08
C PRO A 287 -36.63 -11.52 -49.92
N ILE A 288 -35.33 -11.70 -50.15
CA ILE A 288 -34.35 -11.87 -49.09
C ILE A 288 -34.26 -10.52 -48.38
N GLU A 289 -35.00 -10.36 -47.29
CA GLU A 289 -34.70 -9.31 -46.31
C GLU A 289 -33.26 -9.52 -45.83
N PRO A 290 -32.37 -8.51 -45.91
CA PRO A 290 -31.10 -8.56 -45.22
C PRO A 290 -31.35 -8.38 -43.73
N GLN A 291 -31.72 -9.46 -43.04
CA GLN A 291 -31.75 -9.48 -41.58
C GLN A 291 -30.32 -9.38 -41.03
N SER A 292 -29.89 -8.13 -40.88
CA SER A 292 -29.02 -7.61 -39.83
C SER A 292 -28.15 -8.64 -39.14
N THR A 293 -26.90 -8.74 -39.60
CA THR A 293 -25.80 -9.36 -38.87
C THR A 293 -25.56 -8.66 -37.52
N ASN A 294 -26.29 -9.06 -36.47
CA ASN A 294 -25.97 -8.70 -35.09
C ASN A 294 -25.22 -9.85 -34.42
N GLY A 295 -23.99 -10.05 -34.89
CA GLY A 295 -22.99 -10.77 -34.12
C GLY A 295 -22.47 -9.90 -32.97
N THR A 296 -22.44 -10.47 -31.78
CA THR A 296 -21.34 -10.30 -30.84
C THR A 296 -21.11 -8.91 -30.21
N THR A 297 -21.76 -8.68 -29.05
CA THR A 297 -21.04 -8.08 -27.91
C THR A 297 -21.37 -8.82 -26.62
N ALA A 298 -20.50 -9.76 -26.23
CA ALA A 298 -20.39 -10.16 -24.85
C ALA A 298 -19.44 -9.18 -24.15
N HIS A 299 -19.90 -8.51 -23.09
CA HIS A 299 -19.01 -8.20 -21.96
C HIS A 299 -19.79 -7.88 -20.68
N GLN A 300 -19.62 -8.75 -19.68
CA GLN A 300 -19.83 -8.38 -18.28
C GLN A 300 -18.69 -7.46 -17.82
N ALA A 301 -18.99 -6.35 -17.14
CA ALA A 301 -18.09 -5.73 -16.17
C ALA A 301 -18.77 -4.68 -15.26
N ARG A 302 -18.91 -5.05 -13.97
CA ARG A 302 -18.71 -4.21 -12.75
C ARG A 302 -19.73 -3.12 -12.34
N GLN A 303 -19.84 -3.02 -11.00
CA GLN A 303 -20.37 -1.93 -10.16
C GLN A 303 -21.90 -1.74 -10.19
N ASN A 304 -22.61 -1.65 -9.05
CA ASN A 304 -22.19 -1.49 -7.65
C ASN A 304 -22.62 -2.67 -6.75
#